data_AF-A0A3A8IWJ6-F1
#
_entry.id   AF-A0A3A8IWJ6-F1
#
_cell.length_a   1.000
_cell.length_b   1.000
_cell.length_c   1.000
_cell.angle_alpha   90.00
_cell.angle_beta   90.00
_cell.angle_gamma   90.00
#
_symmetry.space_group_name_H-M   'P 1'
#
loop_
_entity.id
_entity.type
_entity.pdbx_description
1 polymer ?
#
loop_
_entity_poly.entity_id
_entity_poly.type
_entity_poly.pdbx_seq_one_letter_code
_entity_poly.pdbx_strand_id
1 'polypeptide(L)'
;MSTFYKRLLTASMGLVGLNGCVYGFIYDSATGSAVEGVTVYVASGTCSGTGCGTGLATQTTDSSGLFIFDAYGNQHGDDNVQIIMPASGEEAVRLVYSRSGYRSVTVYHRPNYTTMTQNGTDYQVSAVQPVYLCALNAVDTDGDGVCDAAENQYGTNPNNSDTDGDRISDFAELYGYGGVDLRYWGADPRKKDIFVEVDYYADRKPTQAALDRVTTSFANAPVSNPNGTTGIALHLVLDSQIAAADADTDLTPVWTDFDVIKAKYFKSRRAPFFHYALFANTYNGGTSSGISRGIPAHDFVVTLGGWPVAGGTELQQAGTLMHELGHNIGLRHGGNDDSNYKANYLSQMNYEYQMYGLRIDGVDNVLDYSRVRVASISEAAVNEVSAFAPIAPTTEADLAHIGVRINGVQRAGTASANLDFNGNGTIQAASYAYSLNHDADTTDILPASQHDWLALVYDGAGQIGDGWLGTSQGLSRQQPFFVVPEKTESCLTAEMARAR
;
A
#
# COMPACT_ATOMS: atom_id res chain seq x y z
N MET A 1 24.46 -49.96 -21.41
CA MET A 1 24.47 -48.55 -20.97
C MET A 1 23.13 -47.93 -21.31
N SER A 2 22.20 -48.03 -20.37
CA SER A 2 20.86 -47.45 -20.36
C SER A 2 20.40 -47.57 -18.91
N THR A 3 19.89 -46.51 -18.29
CA THR A 3 18.48 -46.39 -17.86
C THR A 3 18.35 -45.10 -17.04
N PHE A 4 17.39 -44.26 -17.44
CA PHE A 4 16.82 -43.16 -16.67
C PHE A 4 16.30 -43.62 -15.30
N TYR A 5 16.45 -42.78 -14.25
CA TYR A 5 15.46 -42.70 -13.16
C TYR A 5 15.22 -41.24 -12.77
N LYS A 6 14.12 -40.70 -13.33
CA LYS A 6 13.31 -39.66 -12.70
C LYS A 6 12.60 -40.28 -11.49
N ARG A 7 12.71 -39.64 -10.33
CA ARG A 7 11.65 -39.61 -9.31
C ARG A 7 11.63 -38.21 -8.68
N LEU A 8 11.04 -37.27 -9.43
CA LEU A 8 10.30 -36.18 -8.81
C LEU A 8 9.04 -36.84 -8.22
N LEU A 9 8.98 -36.95 -6.89
CA LEU A 9 7.69 -37.04 -6.23
C LEU A 9 7.11 -35.63 -6.20
N THR A 10 6.33 -35.31 -7.22
CA THR A 10 5.26 -34.31 -7.11
C THR A 10 4.26 -34.86 -6.10
N ALA A 11 4.48 -34.54 -4.83
CA ALA A 11 3.39 -34.49 -3.87
C ALA A 11 2.48 -33.34 -4.29
N SER A 12 1.27 -33.68 -4.67
CA SER A 12 0.13 -32.79 -4.77
C SER A 12 0.05 -31.92 -3.51
N MET A 13 0.43 -30.64 -3.61
CA MET A 13 0.05 -29.60 -2.65
C MET A 13 -1.45 -29.35 -2.78
N GLY A 14 -2.25 -30.28 -2.26
CA GLY A 14 -3.54 -29.91 -1.70
C GLY A 14 -3.26 -29.11 -0.43
N LEU A 15 -4.07 -28.09 -0.15
CA LEU A 15 -3.99 -27.23 1.05
C LEU A 15 -3.79 -28.06 2.34
N VAL A 16 -2.53 -28.28 2.72
CA VAL A 16 -2.12 -28.57 4.09
C VAL A 16 -1.69 -27.20 4.59
N GLY A 17 -2.49 -26.61 5.48
CA GLY A 17 -2.11 -25.34 6.13
C GLY A 17 -0.69 -25.46 6.66
N LEU A 18 0.17 -24.52 6.30
CA LEU A 18 1.51 -24.42 6.90
C LEU A 18 1.29 -24.25 8.40
N ASN A 19 1.63 -25.29 9.18
CA ASN A 19 1.55 -25.29 10.63
C ASN A 19 2.96 -24.97 11.15
N GLY A 20 3.10 -23.84 11.82
CA GLY A 20 4.39 -23.38 12.35
C GLY A 20 4.22 -22.55 13.62
N CYS A 21 5.33 -22.33 14.32
CA CYS A 21 5.31 -21.56 15.57
C CYS A 21 5.01 -20.09 15.30
N VAL A 22 4.14 -19.49 16.11
CA VAL A 22 3.99 -18.03 16.18
C VAL A 22 4.67 -17.55 17.44
N TYR A 23 5.60 -16.61 17.33
CA TYR A 23 6.41 -16.15 18.46
C TYR A 23 6.68 -14.66 18.38
N GLY A 24 7.06 -14.06 19.51
CA GLY A 24 7.45 -12.66 19.56
C GLY A 24 8.11 -12.30 20.89
N PHE A 25 8.61 -11.07 20.97
CA PHE A 25 9.31 -10.55 22.14
C PHE A 25 8.60 -9.32 22.69
N ILE A 26 8.65 -9.17 24.01
CA ILE A 26 8.00 -8.07 24.72
C ILE A 26 8.99 -7.35 25.62
N TYR A 27 8.99 -6.03 25.50
CA TYR A 27 9.91 -5.15 26.20
C TYR A 27 9.13 -4.05 26.93
N ASP A 28 9.75 -3.49 27.97
CA ASP A 28 9.26 -2.32 28.68
C ASP A 28 9.67 -1.09 27.88
N SER A 29 8.73 -0.23 27.52
CA SER A 29 9.00 0.88 26.61
C SER A 29 10.00 1.90 27.16
N ALA A 30 10.01 2.12 28.47
CA ALA A 30 10.87 3.09 29.12
C ALA A 30 12.33 2.61 29.25
N THR A 31 12.54 1.32 29.48
CA THR A 31 13.87 0.75 29.76
C THR A 31 14.44 -0.07 28.61
N GLY A 32 13.61 -0.47 27.63
CA GLY A 32 13.98 -1.41 26.57
C GLY A 32 14.27 -2.83 27.07
N SER A 33 14.03 -3.11 28.34
CA SER A 33 14.33 -4.41 28.96
C SER A 33 13.22 -5.43 28.71
N ALA A 34 13.58 -6.71 28.61
CA ALA A 34 12.62 -7.80 28.45
C ALA A 34 11.62 -7.87 29.61
N VAL A 35 10.37 -8.22 29.29
CA VAL A 35 9.25 -8.23 30.24
C VAL A 35 8.78 -9.66 30.43
N GLU A 36 9.17 -10.27 31.54
CA GLU A 36 8.71 -11.60 31.96
C GLU A 36 7.27 -11.57 32.49
N GLY A 37 6.52 -12.66 32.30
CA GLY A 37 5.21 -12.82 32.92
C GLY A 37 4.09 -12.02 32.25
N VAL A 38 4.25 -11.62 30.99
CA VAL A 38 3.17 -11.05 30.18
C VAL A 38 2.32 -12.18 29.64
N THR A 39 1.02 -12.13 29.89
CA THR A 39 0.07 -13.07 29.30
C THR A 39 -0.26 -12.61 27.88
N VAL A 40 -0.03 -13.48 26.91
CA VAL A 40 -0.40 -13.30 25.50
C VAL A 40 -1.47 -14.30 25.17
N TYR A 41 -2.68 -13.85 24.82
CA TYR A 41 -3.77 -14.75 24.47
C TYR A 41 -4.40 -14.42 23.12
N VAL A 42 -4.89 -15.45 22.45
CA VAL A 42 -5.58 -15.34 21.16
C VAL A 42 -7.03 -14.98 21.41
N ALA A 43 -7.35 -13.70 21.33
CA ALA A 43 -8.69 -13.17 21.57
C ALA A 43 -9.64 -13.37 20.39
N SER A 44 -9.09 -13.53 19.17
CA SER A 44 -9.82 -13.96 17.96
C SER A 44 -8.86 -14.79 17.10
N GLY A 45 -9.32 -15.95 16.64
CA GLY A 45 -8.52 -16.95 15.95
C GLY A 45 -9.01 -18.36 16.27
N THR A 46 -8.41 -19.34 15.62
CA THR A 46 -8.55 -20.75 15.99
C THR A 46 -7.23 -21.25 16.56
N CYS A 47 -7.33 -22.15 17.54
CA CYS A 47 -6.20 -22.91 18.05
C CYS A 47 -6.47 -24.39 17.81
N SER A 48 -5.52 -25.10 17.23
CA SER A 48 -5.55 -26.54 17.07
C SER A 48 -4.29 -27.19 17.64
N GLY A 49 -4.42 -28.41 18.17
CA GLY A 49 -3.33 -29.12 18.84
C GLY A 49 -3.70 -29.56 20.26
N THR A 50 -2.82 -30.36 20.86
CA THR A 50 -2.99 -30.96 22.20
C THR A 50 -3.06 -29.89 23.30
N GLY A 51 -2.40 -28.75 23.11
CA GLY A 51 -2.35 -27.63 24.07
C GLY A 51 -3.45 -26.58 23.94
N CYS A 52 -4.43 -26.76 23.05
CA CYS A 52 -5.42 -25.71 22.76
C CYS A 52 -6.66 -25.69 23.65
N GLY A 53 -6.89 -26.69 24.52
CA GLY A 53 -7.97 -26.70 25.52
C GLY A 53 -9.36 -26.33 25.00
N THR A 54 -10.26 -25.91 25.90
CA THR A 54 -11.58 -25.34 25.58
C THR A 54 -11.65 -23.81 25.78
N GLY A 55 -10.56 -23.22 26.29
CA GLY A 55 -10.42 -21.79 26.55
C GLY A 55 -9.63 -21.07 25.45
N LEU A 56 -9.29 -19.81 25.70
CA LEU A 56 -8.42 -19.05 24.79
C LEU A 56 -7.00 -19.61 24.84
N ALA A 57 -6.40 -19.82 23.67
CA ALA A 57 -4.99 -20.17 23.58
C ALA A 57 -4.15 -19.06 24.21
N THR A 58 -3.32 -19.44 25.18
CA THR A 58 -2.61 -18.49 26.03
C THR A 58 -1.16 -18.94 26.20
N GLN A 59 -0.26 -17.96 26.20
CA GLN A 59 1.16 -18.10 26.48
C GLN A 59 1.60 -17.02 27.48
N THR A 60 2.71 -17.26 28.17
CA THR A 60 3.30 -16.29 29.08
C THR A 60 4.76 -16.07 28.71
N THR A 61 5.23 -14.82 28.73
CA THR A 61 6.62 -14.54 28.39
C THR A 61 7.60 -15.06 29.43
N ASP A 62 8.73 -15.58 28.96
CA ASP A 62 9.87 -15.95 29.81
C ASP A 62 10.73 -14.73 30.20
N SER A 63 11.86 -14.97 30.88
CA SER A 63 12.79 -13.92 31.32
C SER A 63 13.46 -13.14 30.20
N SER A 64 13.44 -13.66 28.97
CA SER A 64 13.89 -12.96 27.76
C SER A 64 12.78 -12.16 27.09
N GLY A 65 11.54 -12.22 27.62
CA GLY A 65 10.37 -11.58 27.05
C GLY A 65 9.76 -12.38 25.90
N LEU A 66 10.21 -13.60 25.65
CA LEU A 66 9.75 -14.46 24.56
C LEU A 66 8.43 -15.14 24.92
N PHE A 67 7.45 -15.07 24.02
CA PHE A 67 6.30 -15.99 24.01
C PHE A 67 6.32 -16.83 22.73
N ILE A 68 5.81 -18.06 22.80
CA ILE A 68 5.73 -18.96 21.65
C ILE A 68 4.47 -19.82 21.68
N PHE A 69 3.65 -19.72 20.62
CA PHE A 69 2.65 -20.73 20.30
C PHE A 69 3.37 -21.87 19.58
N ASP A 70 3.73 -22.88 20.36
CA ASP A 70 4.64 -23.96 19.95
C ASP A 70 3.91 -25.02 19.12
N ALA A 71 4.11 -24.98 17.81
CA ALA A 71 3.50 -25.93 16.87
C ALA A 71 4.18 -27.32 16.86
N TYR A 72 5.34 -27.46 17.50
CA TYR A 72 6.17 -28.68 17.42
C TYR A 72 6.41 -29.36 18.77
N GLY A 73 6.03 -28.76 19.88
CA GLY A 73 6.20 -29.32 21.23
C GLY A 73 7.63 -29.23 21.76
N ASN A 74 8.54 -28.55 21.06
CA ASN A 74 9.96 -28.49 21.44
C ASN A 74 10.22 -27.59 22.66
N GLN A 75 9.37 -26.59 22.89
CA GLN A 75 9.44 -25.64 23.99
C GLN A 75 8.52 -26.05 25.14
N HIS A 76 7.28 -26.43 24.82
CA HIS A 76 6.25 -26.70 25.82
C HIS A 76 5.89 -28.19 26.00
N GLY A 77 6.52 -29.08 25.24
CA GLY A 77 6.23 -30.51 25.21
C GLY A 77 5.13 -30.89 24.22
N ASP A 78 5.15 -32.14 23.76
CA ASP A 78 4.22 -32.68 22.76
C ASP A 78 2.74 -32.63 23.19
N ASP A 79 2.48 -32.60 24.51
CA ASP A 79 1.13 -32.48 25.07
C ASP A 79 0.58 -31.05 25.06
N ASN A 80 1.43 -30.05 24.75
CA ASN A 80 1.06 -28.63 24.76
C ASN A 80 1.23 -27.96 23.38
N VAL A 81 1.13 -28.74 22.30
CA VAL A 81 1.22 -28.21 20.93
C VAL A 81 0.07 -27.25 20.66
N GLN A 82 0.41 -26.04 20.21
CA GLN A 82 -0.53 -24.98 19.86
C GLN A 82 -0.22 -24.44 18.46
N ILE A 83 -1.17 -24.64 17.56
CA ILE A 83 -1.15 -24.09 16.21
C ILE A 83 -2.26 -23.06 16.14
N ILE A 84 -1.90 -21.79 15.97
CA ILE A 84 -2.86 -20.69 15.91
C ILE A 84 -3.02 -20.19 14.48
N MET A 85 -4.26 -19.96 14.07
CA MET A 85 -4.61 -19.47 12.73
C MET A 85 -5.71 -18.44 12.81
N PRO A 86 -5.82 -17.51 11.83
CA PRO A 86 -6.98 -16.64 11.71
C PRO A 86 -8.27 -17.49 11.70
N ALA A 87 -9.32 -16.96 12.32
CA ALA A 87 -10.63 -17.63 12.27
C ALA A 87 -11.24 -17.53 10.87
N SER A 88 -12.22 -18.38 10.57
CA SER A 88 -12.91 -18.31 9.27
C SER A 88 -13.52 -16.92 9.06
N GLY A 89 -13.19 -16.27 7.94
CA GLY A 89 -13.63 -14.90 7.63
C GLY A 89 -12.81 -13.78 8.28
N GLU A 90 -11.73 -14.11 8.99
CA GLU A 90 -10.73 -13.17 9.51
C GLU A 90 -9.44 -13.26 8.68
N GLU A 91 -8.68 -12.17 8.62
CA GLU A 91 -7.40 -12.12 7.91
C GLU A 91 -6.19 -12.33 8.82
N ALA A 92 -6.37 -12.06 10.12
CA ALA A 92 -5.33 -12.09 11.13
C ALA A 92 -5.86 -12.72 12.43
N VAL A 93 -4.95 -13.26 13.24
CA VAL A 93 -5.24 -13.54 14.66
C VAL A 93 -5.19 -12.24 15.44
N ARG A 94 -6.02 -12.11 16.48
CA ARG A 94 -5.97 -10.98 17.43
C ARG A 94 -5.28 -11.43 18.70
N LEU A 95 -4.03 -11.03 18.88
CA LEU A 95 -3.24 -11.27 20.08
C LEU A 95 -3.47 -10.13 21.07
N VAL A 96 -3.72 -10.46 22.33
CA VAL A 96 -3.82 -9.46 23.40
C VAL A 96 -2.75 -9.72 24.43
N TYR A 97 -2.00 -8.66 24.72
CA TYR A 97 -0.88 -8.63 25.64
C TYR A 97 -1.34 -7.97 26.94
N SER A 98 -1.23 -8.69 28.06
CA SER A 98 -1.72 -8.21 29.34
C SER A 98 -0.76 -8.54 30.48
N ARG A 99 -0.42 -7.52 31.26
CA ARG A 99 0.36 -7.63 32.49
C ARG A 99 -0.04 -6.52 33.44
N SER A 100 -0.20 -6.84 34.72
CA SER A 100 -0.45 -5.82 35.75
C SER A 100 0.65 -4.75 35.74
N GLY A 101 0.26 -3.48 35.84
CA GLY A 101 1.16 -2.32 35.76
C GLY A 101 1.38 -1.76 34.35
N TYR A 102 0.96 -2.47 33.31
CA TYR A 102 1.05 -2.05 31.91
C TYR A 102 -0.33 -1.85 31.28
N ARG A 103 -0.39 -1.01 30.25
CA ARG A 103 -1.54 -0.94 29.35
C ARG A 103 -1.62 -2.22 28.54
N SER A 104 -2.83 -2.75 28.35
CA SER A 104 -3.03 -3.87 27.43
C SER A 104 -2.87 -3.40 26.00
N VAL A 105 -2.18 -4.19 25.18
CA VAL A 105 -1.97 -3.93 23.75
C VAL A 105 -2.65 -5.03 22.96
N THR A 106 -3.29 -4.66 21.85
CA THR A 106 -3.87 -5.62 20.89
C THR A 106 -3.06 -5.57 19.61
N VAL A 107 -2.62 -6.71 19.12
CA VAL A 107 -1.91 -6.85 17.84
C VAL A 107 -2.68 -7.79 16.94
N TYR A 108 -2.93 -7.35 15.72
CA TYR A 108 -3.33 -8.20 14.62
C TYR A 108 -2.09 -8.78 13.97
N HIS A 109 -2.05 -10.10 13.87
CA HIS A 109 -0.96 -10.83 13.25
C HIS A 109 -1.51 -11.79 12.20
N ARG A 110 -1.14 -11.61 10.94
CA ARG A 110 -1.39 -12.59 9.89
C ARG A 110 -0.14 -13.47 9.76
N PRO A 111 -0.21 -14.77 10.10
CA PRO A 111 0.96 -15.63 10.04
C PRO A 111 1.60 -15.65 8.64
N ASN A 112 2.81 -15.15 8.55
CA ASN A 112 3.71 -15.32 7.41
C ASN A 112 4.82 -16.29 7.83
N TYR A 113 4.72 -17.54 7.39
CA TYR A 113 5.66 -18.59 7.78
C TYR A 113 6.91 -18.58 6.92
N THR A 114 8.05 -18.56 7.59
CA THR A 114 9.37 -18.69 6.98
C THR A 114 10.06 -19.94 7.51
N THR A 115 10.88 -20.57 6.67
CA THR A 115 11.68 -21.72 7.08
C THR A 115 12.90 -21.26 7.86
N MET A 116 13.08 -21.79 9.06
CA MET A 116 14.24 -21.56 9.90
C MET A 116 14.90 -22.92 10.21
N THR A 117 16.16 -23.08 9.81
CA THR A 117 16.91 -24.32 10.06
C THR A 117 17.66 -24.22 11.38
N GLN A 118 17.37 -25.12 12.31
CA GLN A 118 18.08 -25.24 13.59
C GLN A 118 18.52 -26.69 13.80
N ASN A 119 19.80 -26.90 14.09
CA ASN A 119 20.39 -28.23 14.30
C ASN A 119 20.09 -29.23 13.15
N GLY A 120 19.99 -28.75 11.91
CA GLY A 120 19.69 -29.56 10.73
C GLY A 120 18.21 -29.93 10.58
N THR A 121 17.32 -29.39 11.40
CA THR A 121 15.87 -29.52 11.28
C THR A 121 15.25 -28.20 10.84
N ASP A 122 14.33 -28.26 9.88
CA ASP A 122 13.61 -27.10 9.36
C ASP A 122 12.32 -26.88 10.14
N TYR A 123 12.12 -25.66 10.62
CA TYR A 123 10.94 -25.21 11.34
C TYR A 123 10.23 -24.12 10.56
N GLN A 124 8.90 -24.18 10.49
CA GLN A 124 8.11 -23.05 10.01
C GLN A 124 7.85 -22.12 11.20
N VAL A 125 8.22 -20.85 11.05
CA VAL A 125 8.06 -19.85 12.09
C VAL A 125 7.47 -18.57 11.52
N SER A 126 6.61 -17.93 12.31
CA SER A 126 6.04 -16.62 12.00
C SER A 126 6.31 -15.70 13.18
N ALA A 127 7.13 -14.67 12.93
CA ALA A 127 7.50 -13.70 13.94
C ALA A 127 6.44 -12.59 14.02
N VAL A 128 5.99 -12.31 15.23
CA VAL A 128 5.30 -11.07 15.59
C VAL A 128 6.37 -10.02 15.88
N GLN A 129 6.12 -8.76 15.52
CA GLN A 129 7.01 -7.65 15.84
C GLN A 129 7.27 -7.52 17.35
N PRO A 130 8.43 -6.95 17.74
CA PRO A 130 8.65 -6.52 19.12
C PRO A 130 7.52 -5.61 19.61
N VAL A 131 6.95 -5.93 20.77
CA VAL A 131 5.93 -5.11 21.43
C VAL A 131 6.56 -4.39 22.62
N TYR A 132 6.55 -3.06 22.61
CA TYR A 132 7.00 -2.23 23.73
C TYR A 132 5.81 -1.84 24.60
N LEU A 133 5.65 -2.49 25.76
CA LEU A 133 4.54 -2.21 26.66
C LEU A 133 4.75 -0.90 27.42
N CYS A 134 3.70 -0.08 27.40
CA CYS A 134 3.62 1.17 28.15
C CYS A 134 3.13 0.92 29.57
N ALA A 135 3.79 1.52 30.57
CA ALA A 135 3.25 1.60 31.92
C ALA A 135 1.87 2.28 31.91
N LEU A 136 1.00 1.95 32.86
CA LEU A 136 -0.38 2.50 32.89
C LEU A 136 -0.43 4.03 32.82
N ASN A 137 0.50 4.71 33.48
CA ASN A 137 0.62 6.16 33.57
C ASN A 137 1.66 6.76 32.59
N ALA A 138 2.15 6.00 31.62
CA ALA A 138 3.05 6.53 30.59
C ALA A 138 2.38 7.69 29.84
N VAL A 139 3.15 8.69 29.44
CA VAL A 139 2.62 9.79 28.61
C VAL A 139 2.47 9.27 27.18
N ASP A 140 1.40 9.71 26.52
CA ASP A 140 1.06 9.47 25.12
C ASP A 140 0.62 10.84 24.62
N THR A 141 1.55 11.56 24.01
CA THR A 141 1.48 13.01 23.82
C THR A 141 0.57 13.40 22.66
N ASP A 142 0.59 12.66 21.55
CA ASP A 142 -0.38 12.82 20.47
C ASP A 142 -1.65 12.01 20.68
N GLY A 143 -1.64 11.01 21.55
CA GLY A 143 -2.83 10.27 21.95
C GLY A 143 -3.18 9.12 21.02
N ASP A 144 -2.32 8.68 20.11
CA ASP A 144 -2.65 7.65 19.13
C ASP A 144 -2.80 6.22 19.72
N GLY A 145 -2.40 6.04 20.99
CA GLY A 145 -2.42 4.77 21.70
C GLY A 145 -1.04 4.13 21.87
N VAL A 146 0.02 4.73 21.32
CA VAL A 146 1.42 4.39 21.51
C VAL A 146 2.06 5.44 22.42
N CYS A 147 2.59 5.05 23.58
CA CYS A 147 3.19 6.04 24.48
C CYS A 147 4.52 6.58 23.92
N ASP A 148 4.90 7.80 24.30
CA ASP A 148 6.13 8.48 23.86
C ASP A 148 7.38 7.59 24.01
N ALA A 149 7.45 6.82 25.10
CA ALA A 149 8.57 5.91 25.33
C ALA A 149 8.61 4.74 24.33
N ALA A 150 7.45 4.21 23.92
CA ALA A 150 7.37 3.14 22.92
C ALA A 150 7.64 3.69 21.53
N GLU A 151 7.13 4.87 21.20
CA GLU A 151 7.40 5.55 19.94
C GLU A 151 8.91 5.82 19.74
N ASN A 152 9.61 6.23 20.80
CA ASN A 152 11.08 6.34 20.77
C ASN A 152 11.78 5.02 20.43
N GLN A 153 11.22 3.86 20.81
CA GLN A 153 11.76 2.55 20.47
C GLN A 153 11.44 2.15 19.02
N TYR A 154 10.25 2.53 18.52
CA TYR A 154 9.85 2.32 17.13
C TYR A 154 10.47 3.33 16.15
N GLY A 155 10.96 4.45 16.67
CA GLY A 155 11.46 5.58 15.89
C GLY A 155 10.37 6.45 15.28
N THR A 156 9.14 6.37 15.81
CA THR A 156 8.03 7.26 15.47
C THR A 156 8.12 8.57 16.27
N ASN A 157 7.29 9.55 15.94
CA ASN A 157 7.32 10.90 16.50
C ASN A 157 6.24 11.10 17.57
N PRO A 158 6.61 11.26 18.86
CA PRO A 158 5.65 11.40 19.96
C PRO A 158 4.65 12.55 19.93
N ASN A 159 4.73 13.43 18.94
CA ASN A 159 3.84 14.57 18.81
C ASN A 159 3.03 14.49 17.51
N ASN A 160 3.02 13.34 16.85
CA ASN A 160 2.39 13.15 15.57
C ASN A 160 1.93 11.69 15.40
N SER A 161 0.62 11.48 15.51
CA SER A 161 -0.04 10.18 15.47
C SER A 161 0.08 9.42 14.14
N ASP A 162 0.63 10.05 13.11
CA ASP A 162 0.89 9.53 11.76
C ASP A 162 2.27 10.09 11.33
N THR A 163 3.33 9.39 11.73
CA THR A 163 4.70 9.92 11.71
C THR A 163 5.15 10.31 10.32
N ASP A 164 4.81 9.51 9.30
CA ASP A 164 5.19 9.79 7.92
C ASP A 164 4.18 10.60 7.12
N GLY A 165 2.94 10.73 7.58
CA GLY A 165 1.90 11.60 7.04
C GLY A 165 1.11 10.99 5.87
N ASP A 166 0.91 9.68 5.83
CA ASP A 166 0.14 8.97 4.80
C ASP A 166 -1.34 8.72 5.18
N ARG A 167 -1.77 9.24 6.34
CA ARG A 167 -3.10 9.14 6.97
C ARG A 167 -3.35 7.85 7.75
N ILE A 168 -2.44 6.91 7.73
CA ILE A 168 -2.48 5.73 8.59
C ILE A 168 -1.73 6.09 9.86
N SER A 169 -2.33 5.79 11.02
CA SER A 169 -1.67 6.13 12.29
C SER A 169 -0.59 5.13 12.64
N ASP A 170 0.43 5.57 13.38
CA ASP A 170 1.56 4.74 13.82
C ASP A 170 1.05 3.48 14.55
N PHE A 171 0.04 3.61 15.41
CA PHE A 171 -0.65 2.47 16.03
C PHE A 171 -1.12 1.41 15.02
N ALA A 172 -1.80 1.82 13.95
CA ALA A 172 -2.40 0.91 12.98
C ALA A 172 -1.33 0.21 12.14
N GLU A 173 -0.24 0.91 11.82
CA GLU A 173 0.89 0.33 11.10
C GLU A 173 1.71 -0.58 12.00
N LEU A 174 1.87 -0.27 13.29
CA LEU A 174 2.61 -1.09 14.24
C LEU A 174 1.83 -2.32 14.69
N TYR A 175 0.52 -2.20 14.91
CA TYR A 175 -0.27 -3.24 15.59
C TYR A 175 -1.46 -3.75 14.78
N GLY A 176 -1.77 -3.13 13.65
CA GLY A 176 -2.97 -3.43 12.88
C GLY A 176 -4.24 -2.90 13.55
N TYR A 177 -5.35 -2.94 12.81
CA TYR A 177 -6.64 -2.46 13.29
C TYR A 177 -7.80 -3.18 12.60
N GLY A 178 -8.92 -3.38 13.30
CA GLY A 178 -10.15 -3.88 12.68
C GLY A 178 -10.11 -5.29 12.06
N GLY A 179 -9.07 -6.08 12.35
CA GLY A 179 -8.86 -7.39 11.72
C GLY A 179 -7.79 -7.41 10.63
N VAL A 180 -7.14 -6.27 10.36
CA VAL A 180 -6.11 -6.11 9.34
C VAL A 180 -4.74 -5.98 10.01
N ASP A 181 -3.77 -6.75 9.53
CA ASP A 181 -2.35 -6.62 9.88
C ASP A 181 -1.64 -5.91 8.71
N LEU A 182 -1.37 -4.62 8.85
CA LEU A 182 -0.75 -3.82 7.78
C LEU A 182 0.74 -4.17 7.58
N ARG A 183 1.42 -4.66 8.62
CA ARG A 183 2.82 -5.10 8.52
C ARG A 183 2.98 -6.34 7.68
N TYR A 184 1.94 -7.20 7.64
CA TYR A 184 1.93 -8.33 6.71
C TYR A 184 2.12 -7.88 5.26
N TRP A 185 1.60 -6.70 4.92
CA TRP A 185 1.71 -6.10 3.60
C TRP A 185 2.95 -5.21 3.44
N GLY A 186 3.67 -4.93 4.53
CA GLY A 186 4.94 -4.21 4.50
C GLY A 186 4.85 -2.75 4.95
N ALA A 187 3.83 -2.39 5.74
CA ALA A 187 3.72 -1.05 6.31
C ALA A 187 4.96 -0.66 7.14
N ASP A 188 5.38 0.60 7.06
CA ASP A 188 6.41 1.21 7.90
C ASP A 188 5.95 2.62 8.30
N PRO A 189 5.66 2.90 9.59
CA PRO A 189 5.12 4.20 10.05
C PRO A 189 6.04 5.40 9.84
N ARG A 190 7.20 5.17 9.23
CA ARG A 190 8.21 6.17 8.93
C ARG A 190 8.50 6.23 7.44
N LYS A 191 7.65 5.64 6.60
CA LYS A 191 7.66 5.70 5.15
C LYS A 191 6.25 5.52 4.60
N LYS A 192 5.78 6.58 3.94
CA LYS A 192 4.45 6.64 3.37
C LYS A 192 4.07 5.40 2.59
N ASP A 193 2.92 4.85 2.94
CA ASP A 193 2.31 3.69 2.34
C ASP A 193 1.04 4.06 1.57
N ILE A 194 0.78 3.30 0.51
CA ILE A 194 -0.52 3.31 -0.19
C ILE A 194 -0.91 1.87 -0.44
N PHE A 195 -2.03 1.44 0.12
CA PHE A 195 -2.55 0.09 -0.12
C PHE A 195 -3.64 0.10 -1.19
N VAL A 196 -3.53 -0.82 -2.15
CA VAL A 196 -4.55 -1.01 -3.19
C VAL A 196 -4.86 -2.49 -3.28
N GLU A 197 -6.11 -2.86 -3.03
CA GLU A 197 -6.59 -4.19 -3.38
C GLU A 197 -6.97 -4.19 -4.86
N VAL A 198 -6.40 -5.14 -5.60
CA VAL A 198 -6.59 -5.29 -7.04
C VAL A 198 -7.31 -6.60 -7.30
N ASP A 199 -8.57 -6.48 -7.70
CA ASP A 199 -9.37 -7.59 -8.18
C ASP A 199 -9.49 -7.54 -9.70
N TYR A 200 -9.71 -8.70 -10.31
CA TYR A 200 -9.67 -8.81 -11.76
C TYR A 200 -10.61 -9.88 -12.30
N TYR A 201 -11.14 -9.64 -13.49
CA TYR A 201 -11.81 -10.70 -14.26
C TYR A 201 -10.78 -11.70 -14.79
N ALA A 202 -11.19 -12.95 -15.01
CA ALA A 202 -10.29 -14.06 -15.39
C ALA A 202 -9.25 -13.71 -16.47
N ASP A 203 -9.69 -13.06 -17.56
CA ASP A 203 -8.83 -12.68 -18.69
C ASP A 203 -8.33 -11.22 -18.63
N ARG A 204 -8.42 -10.59 -17.45
CA ARG A 204 -8.03 -9.19 -17.18
C ARG A 204 -7.03 -9.08 -16.04
N LYS A 205 -6.43 -10.19 -15.63
CA LYS A 205 -5.35 -10.17 -14.65
C LYS A 205 -4.21 -9.26 -15.14
N PRO A 206 -3.84 -8.20 -14.40
CA PRO A 206 -2.68 -7.38 -14.76
C PRO A 206 -1.42 -8.23 -14.77
N THR A 207 -0.51 -7.94 -15.70
CA THR A 207 0.78 -8.63 -15.71
C THR A 207 1.63 -8.17 -14.53
N GLN A 208 2.50 -9.05 -14.01
CA GLN A 208 3.41 -8.68 -12.93
C GLN A 208 4.29 -7.49 -13.33
N ALA A 209 4.79 -7.48 -14.57
CA ALA A 209 5.60 -6.38 -15.09
C ALA A 209 4.84 -5.04 -15.12
N ALA A 210 3.52 -5.04 -15.36
CA ALA A 210 2.72 -3.83 -15.28
C ALA A 210 2.63 -3.32 -13.83
N LEU A 211 2.40 -4.21 -12.86
CA LEU A 211 2.40 -3.86 -11.43
C LEU A 211 3.77 -3.33 -10.99
N ASP A 212 4.85 -4.01 -11.36
CA ASP A 212 6.24 -3.66 -11.02
C ASP A 212 6.64 -2.27 -11.53
N ARG A 213 6.15 -1.87 -12.72
CA ARG A 213 6.39 -0.51 -13.25
C ARG A 213 5.77 0.56 -12.37
N VAL A 214 4.53 0.35 -11.93
CA VAL A 214 3.82 1.32 -11.09
C VAL A 214 4.48 1.38 -9.71
N THR A 215 4.73 0.24 -9.07
CA THR A 215 5.41 0.22 -7.76
C THR A 215 6.81 0.82 -7.82
N THR A 216 7.57 0.58 -8.90
CA THR A 216 8.89 1.20 -9.11
C THR A 216 8.79 2.72 -9.25
N SER A 217 7.76 3.23 -9.93
CA SER A 217 7.54 4.67 -10.05
C SER A 217 7.33 5.34 -8.69
N PHE A 218 6.45 4.77 -7.86
CA PHE A 218 6.20 5.25 -6.49
C PHE A 218 7.44 5.11 -5.60
N ALA A 219 8.17 3.99 -5.70
CA ALA A 219 9.42 3.79 -4.94
C ALA A 219 10.50 4.82 -5.32
N ASN A 220 10.50 5.33 -6.56
CA ASN A 220 11.41 6.37 -7.03
C ASN A 220 10.86 7.78 -6.86
N ALA A 221 9.66 7.97 -6.27
CA ALA A 221 9.07 9.28 -6.08
C ALA A 221 10.00 10.18 -5.24
N PRO A 222 10.12 11.48 -5.55
CA PRO A 222 10.97 12.41 -4.81
C PRO A 222 10.31 12.89 -3.51
N VAL A 223 9.80 11.95 -2.72
CA VAL A 223 9.10 12.19 -1.46
C VAL A 223 9.99 11.71 -0.33
N SER A 224 10.36 12.60 0.59
CA SER A 224 11.22 12.27 1.74
C SER A 224 10.40 11.69 2.88
N ASN A 225 10.99 10.74 3.61
CA ASN A 225 10.34 10.05 4.72
C ASN A 225 11.12 10.20 6.04
N PRO A 226 10.45 10.08 7.20
CA PRO A 226 11.09 10.14 8.52
C PRO A 226 12.23 9.12 8.73
N ASN A 227 12.17 7.94 8.09
CA ASN A 227 13.26 6.95 8.16
C ASN A 227 14.51 7.32 7.32
N GLY A 228 14.52 8.50 6.67
CA GLY A 228 15.63 9.00 5.86
C GLY A 228 15.66 8.48 4.43
N THR A 229 14.70 7.61 4.04
CA THR A 229 14.56 7.15 2.65
C THR A 229 13.72 8.13 1.82
N THR A 230 13.77 7.96 0.50
CA THR A 230 12.84 8.61 -0.44
C THR A 230 11.90 7.59 -1.08
N GLY A 231 10.77 8.06 -1.59
CA GLY A 231 9.77 7.25 -2.29
C GLY A 231 8.56 6.94 -1.43
N ILE A 232 7.54 6.36 -2.06
CA ILE A 232 6.31 5.88 -1.42
C ILE A 232 6.27 4.36 -1.60
N ALA A 233 5.90 3.63 -0.56
CA ALA A 233 5.66 2.20 -0.63
C ALA A 233 4.23 1.94 -1.13
N LEU A 234 4.11 1.60 -2.42
CA LEU A 234 2.84 1.22 -3.02
C LEU A 234 2.62 -0.29 -2.91
N HIS A 235 1.61 -0.69 -2.16
CA HIS A 235 1.25 -2.08 -1.91
C HIS A 235 0.08 -2.51 -2.80
N LEU A 236 0.40 -3.00 -3.99
CA LEU A 236 -0.60 -3.58 -4.91
C LEU A 236 -0.89 -5.03 -4.53
N VAL A 237 -2.00 -5.24 -3.82
CA VAL A 237 -2.44 -6.55 -3.35
C VAL A 237 -3.37 -7.18 -4.38
N LEU A 238 -2.81 -8.05 -5.21
CA LEU A 238 -3.59 -8.84 -6.17
C LEU A 238 -4.34 -9.96 -5.44
N ASP A 239 -5.64 -9.79 -5.19
CA ASP A 239 -6.42 -10.66 -4.29
C ASP A 239 -7.31 -11.64 -5.06
N SER A 240 -8.46 -11.19 -5.58
CA SER A 240 -9.47 -12.09 -6.13
C SER A 240 -9.55 -12.05 -7.65
N GLN A 241 -9.56 -13.25 -8.25
CA GLN A 241 -10.16 -13.43 -9.57
C GLN A 241 -11.69 -13.48 -9.40
N ILE A 242 -12.41 -12.51 -9.98
CA ILE A 242 -13.87 -12.48 -9.96
C ILE A 242 -14.42 -13.71 -10.67
N ALA A 243 -15.37 -14.40 -10.02
CA ALA A 243 -16.03 -15.55 -10.60
C ALA A 243 -16.84 -15.14 -11.83
N ALA A 244 -16.85 -15.99 -12.86
CA ALA A 244 -17.56 -15.69 -14.12
C ALA A 244 -19.07 -15.42 -13.94
N ALA A 245 -19.68 -15.93 -12.87
CA ALA A 245 -21.08 -15.68 -12.55
C ALA A 245 -21.35 -14.28 -11.96
N ASP A 246 -20.32 -13.62 -11.43
CA ASP A 246 -20.41 -12.26 -10.86
C ASP A 246 -19.80 -11.20 -11.78
N ALA A 247 -19.05 -11.61 -12.81
CA ALA A 247 -18.43 -10.69 -13.74
C ALA A 247 -19.47 -10.08 -14.69
N ASP A 248 -19.57 -8.75 -14.69
CA ASP A 248 -20.34 -7.99 -15.67
C ASP A 248 -19.47 -7.69 -16.90
N THR A 249 -19.92 -8.08 -18.08
CA THR A 249 -19.19 -7.81 -19.33
C THR A 249 -19.09 -6.32 -19.66
N ASP A 250 -20.03 -5.50 -19.19
CA ASP A 250 -20.07 -4.05 -19.41
C ASP A 250 -20.74 -3.36 -18.21
N LEU A 251 -19.95 -2.85 -17.27
CA LEU A 251 -20.47 -2.22 -16.06
C LEU A 251 -21.37 -1.02 -16.42
N THR A 252 -22.69 -1.14 -16.23
CA THR A 252 -23.68 -0.15 -16.69
C THR A 252 -24.96 -0.15 -15.83
N PRO A 253 -25.15 0.83 -14.92
CA PRO A 253 -24.26 1.96 -14.62
C PRO A 253 -23.00 1.54 -13.86
N VAL A 254 -21.83 2.07 -14.26
CA VAL A 254 -20.50 1.69 -13.76
C VAL A 254 -20.46 1.42 -12.25
N TRP A 255 -20.84 2.41 -11.45
CA TRP A 255 -20.67 2.34 -10.00
C TRP A 255 -21.67 1.42 -9.31
N THR A 256 -22.86 1.27 -9.87
CA THR A 256 -23.87 0.36 -9.32
C THR A 256 -23.41 -1.09 -9.45
N ASP A 257 -22.95 -1.48 -10.63
CA ASP A 257 -22.49 -2.85 -10.87
C ASP A 257 -21.13 -3.12 -10.20
N PHE A 258 -20.25 -2.12 -10.19
CA PHE A 258 -19.00 -2.17 -9.43
C PHE A 258 -19.24 -2.41 -7.93
N ASP A 259 -20.22 -1.73 -7.31
CA ASP A 259 -20.51 -1.89 -5.88
C ASP A 259 -21.06 -3.29 -5.57
N VAL A 260 -21.78 -3.93 -6.49
CA VAL A 260 -22.22 -5.32 -6.35
C VAL A 260 -21.02 -6.27 -6.26
N ILE A 261 -20.00 -6.05 -7.10
CA ILE A 261 -18.77 -6.83 -7.09
C ILE A 261 -17.96 -6.53 -5.81
N LYS A 262 -17.70 -5.24 -5.52
CA LYS A 262 -16.96 -4.79 -4.34
C LYS A 262 -17.57 -5.36 -3.05
N ALA A 263 -18.89 -5.33 -2.89
CA ALA A 263 -19.56 -5.84 -1.69
C ALA A 263 -19.31 -7.34 -1.43
N LYS A 264 -18.98 -8.12 -2.46
CA LYS A 264 -18.72 -9.56 -2.35
C LYS A 264 -17.24 -9.89 -2.23
N TYR A 265 -16.38 -9.15 -2.94
CA TYR A 265 -14.97 -9.49 -3.08
C TYR A 265 -14.05 -8.66 -2.19
N PHE A 266 -14.35 -7.36 -2.03
CA PHE A 266 -13.58 -6.47 -1.16
C PHE A 266 -13.87 -6.73 0.31
N LYS A 267 -12.82 -6.97 1.09
CA LYS A 267 -12.97 -7.17 2.53
C LYS A 267 -13.25 -5.84 3.21
N SER A 268 -14.46 -5.68 3.76
CA SER A 268 -14.88 -4.43 4.43
C SER A 268 -13.93 -3.94 5.53
N ARG A 269 -13.16 -4.85 6.15
CA ARG A 269 -12.14 -4.54 7.16
C ARG A 269 -10.95 -3.75 6.60
N ARG A 270 -10.66 -3.92 5.31
CA ARG A 270 -9.61 -3.21 4.58
C ARG A 270 -10.05 -1.81 4.14
N ALA A 271 -11.36 -1.51 4.16
CA ALA A 271 -11.90 -0.21 3.72
C ALA A 271 -11.21 1.02 4.34
N PRO A 272 -10.79 1.02 5.62
CA PRO A 272 -10.08 2.17 6.19
C PRO A 272 -8.65 2.37 5.67
N PHE A 273 -8.06 1.40 4.95
CA PHE A 273 -6.63 1.44 4.58
C PHE A 273 -6.39 1.26 3.09
N PHE A 274 -7.31 0.61 2.38
CA PHE A 274 -7.11 0.18 0.98
C PHE A 274 -7.98 0.99 0.03
N HIS A 275 -7.37 1.49 -1.04
CA HIS A 275 -8.07 1.73 -2.29
C HIS A 275 -8.52 0.41 -2.91
N TYR A 276 -9.56 0.44 -3.75
CA TYR A 276 -10.03 -0.73 -4.48
C TYR A 276 -9.99 -0.51 -5.99
N ALA A 277 -9.32 -1.43 -6.68
CA ALA A 277 -9.17 -1.43 -8.13
C ALA A 277 -9.83 -2.68 -8.72
N LEU A 278 -10.69 -2.48 -9.72
CA LEU A 278 -11.26 -3.59 -10.49
C LEU A 278 -10.75 -3.56 -11.94
N PHE A 279 -10.06 -4.63 -12.35
CA PHE A 279 -9.71 -4.88 -13.75
C PHE A 279 -10.86 -5.62 -14.45
N ALA A 280 -11.68 -4.87 -15.17
CA ALA A 280 -12.89 -5.33 -15.84
C ALA A 280 -12.78 -5.26 -17.39
N ASN A 281 -13.88 -5.54 -18.08
CA ASN A 281 -13.94 -5.57 -19.54
C ASN A 281 -14.14 -4.17 -20.15
N THR A 282 -15.34 -3.62 -19.98
CA THR A 282 -15.76 -2.30 -20.46
C THR A 282 -16.73 -1.69 -19.46
N TYR A 283 -17.10 -0.43 -19.66
CA TYR A 283 -18.18 0.22 -18.94
C TYR A 283 -18.96 1.15 -19.87
N ASN A 284 -20.26 1.35 -19.57
CA ASN A 284 -21.17 2.23 -20.32
C ASN A 284 -21.15 2.06 -21.85
N GLY A 285 -20.91 0.83 -22.35
CA GLY A 285 -20.84 0.52 -23.78
C GLY A 285 -19.63 1.13 -24.51
N GLY A 286 -18.66 1.69 -23.78
CA GLY A 286 -17.49 2.37 -24.32
C GLY A 286 -16.21 1.54 -24.27
N THR A 287 -15.12 2.11 -24.79
CA THR A 287 -13.77 1.52 -24.76
C THR A 287 -12.79 2.42 -24.00
N SER A 288 -13.26 3.15 -22.98
CA SER A 288 -12.35 3.91 -22.12
C SER A 288 -11.37 2.96 -21.43
N SER A 289 -10.12 3.39 -21.22
CA SER A 289 -9.10 2.60 -20.53
C SER A 289 -9.42 2.41 -19.06
N GLY A 290 -10.03 3.40 -18.42
CA GLY A 290 -10.35 3.38 -17.00
C GLY A 290 -11.25 4.53 -16.57
N ILE A 291 -11.58 4.54 -15.28
CA ILE A 291 -12.26 5.64 -14.61
C ILE A 291 -12.08 5.53 -13.09
N SER A 292 -11.76 6.65 -12.44
CA SER A 292 -11.87 6.81 -10.99
C SER A 292 -13.23 7.35 -10.57
N ARG A 293 -13.70 6.96 -9.39
CA ARG A 293 -14.99 7.39 -8.82
C ARG A 293 -15.07 8.88 -8.55
N GLY A 294 -13.93 9.54 -8.37
CA GLY A 294 -13.84 10.96 -8.09
C GLY A 294 -12.39 11.42 -7.97
N ILE A 295 -12.20 12.70 -7.66
CA ILE A 295 -10.88 13.30 -7.47
C ILE A 295 -10.93 14.23 -6.25
N PRO A 296 -10.36 13.84 -5.09
CA PRO A 296 -9.84 12.51 -4.77
C PRO A 296 -10.96 11.45 -4.64
N ALA A 297 -10.58 10.19 -4.54
CA ALA A 297 -11.47 9.04 -4.32
C ALA A 297 -10.68 7.81 -3.82
N HIS A 298 -11.36 6.69 -3.60
CA HIS A 298 -10.73 5.43 -3.17
C HIS A 298 -11.01 4.25 -4.11
N ASP A 299 -11.87 4.42 -5.11
CA ASP A 299 -12.34 3.37 -6.01
C ASP A 299 -12.09 3.73 -7.47
N PHE A 300 -11.59 2.77 -8.25
CA PHE A 300 -11.41 2.96 -9.68
C PHE A 300 -11.47 1.64 -10.45
N VAL A 301 -11.66 1.76 -11.76
CA VAL A 301 -11.79 0.62 -12.68
C VAL A 301 -10.78 0.77 -13.82
N VAL A 302 -10.18 -0.34 -14.22
CA VAL A 302 -9.37 -0.48 -15.44
C VAL A 302 -10.12 -1.37 -16.43
N THR A 303 -10.43 -0.87 -17.62
CA THR A 303 -11.30 -1.49 -18.64
C THR A 303 -10.69 -1.55 -20.03
N LEU A 304 -9.53 -2.20 -20.13
CA LEU A 304 -8.85 -2.43 -21.42
C LEU A 304 -9.41 -3.62 -22.21
N GLY A 305 -10.55 -4.19 -21.83
CA GLY A 305 -11.11 -5.40 -22.44
C GLY A 305 -11.64 -5.19 -23.86
N GLY A 306 -12.17 -4.00 -24.16
CA GLY A 306 -12.66 -3.62 -25.50
C GLY A 306 -11.59 -3.09 -26.46
N TRP A 307 -10.31 -3.15 -26.08
CA TRP A 307 -9.20 -2.59 -26.86
C TRP A 307 -8.69 -3.58 -27.93
N PRO A 308 -7.94 -3.11 -28.96
CA PRO A 308 -7.43 -3.98 -30.03
C PRO A 308 -6.63 -5.19 -29.53
N VAL A 309 -5.88 -5.00 -28.45
CA VAL A 309 -5.34 -6.08 -27.63
C VAL A 309 -6.24 -6.19 -26.41
N ALA A 310 -7.02 -7.26 -26.30
CA ALA A 310 -7.93 -7.43 -25.17
C ALA A 310 -7.16 -7.50 -23.85
N GLY A 311 -7.49 -6.61 -22.91
CA GLY A 311 -6.75 -6.42 -21.66
C GLY A 311 -5.56 -5.44 -21.78
N GLY A 312 -5.30 -4.90 -22.96
CA GLY A 312 -4.22 -3.95 -23.24
C GLY A 312 -2.82 -4.56 -23.20
N THR A 313 -1.83 -3.79 -23.66
CA THR A 313 -0.41 -4.12 -23.48
C THR A 313 0.02 -3.88 -22.03
N GLU A 314 1.18 -4.41 -21.62
CA GLU A 314 1.77 -4.15 -20.30
C GLU A 314 1.84 -2.65 -19.96
N LEU A 315 2.29 -1.83 -20.91
CA LEU A 315 2.42 -0.38 -20.72
C LEU A 315 1.05 0.31 -20.58
N GLN A 316 0.04 -0.14 -21.35
CA GLN A 316 -1.31 0.40 -21.24
C GLN A 316 -1.95 0.04 -19.90
N GLN A 317 -1.75 -1.20 -19.42
CA GLN A 317 -2.21 -1.63 -18.09
C GLN A 317 -1.57 -0.79 -16.99
N ALA A 318 -0.24 -0.69 -16.98
CA ALA A 318 0.50 0.06 -15.98
C ALA A 318 0.17 1.55 -16.01
N GLY A 319 0.11 2.12 -17.21
CA GLY A 319 -0.18 3.53 -17.40
C GLY A 319 -1.60 3.91 -17.02
N THR A 320 -2.58 3.04 -17.28
CA THR A 320 -3.97 3.24 -16.83
C THR A 320 -4.08 3.07 -15.32
N LEU A 321 -3.52 2.00 -14.75
CA LEU A 321 -3.52 1.76 -13.31
C LEU A 321 -2.95 2.96 -12.54
N MET A 322 -1.79 3.47 -12.96
CA MET A 322 -1.18 4.64 -12.35
C MET A 322 -2.06 5.88 -12.54
N HIS A 323 -2.60 6.13 -13.73
CA HIS A 323 -3.44 7.30 -13.98
C HIS A 323 -4.72 7.32 -13.12
N GLU A 324 -5.44 6.20 -13.04
CA GLU A 324 -6.66 6.13 -12.24
C GLU A 324 -6.37 6.16 -10.73
N LEU A 325 -5.27 5.57 -10.29
CA LEU A 325 -4.80 5.75 -8.92
C LEU A 325 -4.44 7.22 -8.65
N GLY A 326 -3.86 7.92 -9.62
CA GLY A 326 -3.56 9.35 -9.56
C GLY A 326 -4.78 10.20 -9.26
N HIS A 327 -5.93 9.89 -9.87
CA HIS A 327 -7.21 10.53 -9.53
C HIS A 327 -7.65 10.26 -8.09
N ASN A 328 -7.53 9.01 -7.64
CA ASN A 328 -7.83 8.65 -6.26
C ASN A 328 -7.02 9.49 -5.26
N ILE A 329 -5.74 9.72 -5.57
CA ILE A 329 -4.83 10.54 -4.75
C ILE A 329 -4.79 12.02 -5.14
N GLY A 330 -5.84 12.51 -5.80
CA GLY A 330 -6.13 13.95 -5.95
C GLY A 330 -5.57 14.63 -7.20
N LEU A 331 -4.93 13.91 -8.12
CA LEU A 331 -4.37 14.49 -9.33
C LEU A 331 -5.40 14.65 -10.45
N ARG A 332 -5.24 15.71 -11.26
CA ARG A 332 -6.07 16.03 -12.43
C ARG A 332 -5.24 16.01 -13.71
N HIS A 333 -5.91 16.06 -14.86
CA HIS A 333 -5.23 15.92 -16.16
C HIS A 333 -4.30 17.07 -16.55
N GLY A 334 -4.43 18.25 -15.92
CA GLY A 334 -3.54 19.40 -16.08
C GLY A 334 -2.69 19.70 -14.85
N GLY A 335 -2.67 18.78 -13.87
CA GLY A 335 -2.07 18.95 -12.55
C GLY A 335 -3.11 19.38 -11.54
N ASN A 336 -3.34 20.68 -11.44
CA ASN A 336 -4.33 21.31 -10.56
C ASN A 336 -5.57 21.82 -11.32
N ASP A 337 -5.68 21.49 -12.60
CA ASP A 337 -6.80 21.84 -13.48
C ASP A 337 -7.17 20.65 -14.38
N ASP A 338 -8.30 20.75 -15.08
CA ASP A 338 -8.88 19.66 -15.87
C ASP A 338 -8.49 19.69 -17.35
N SER A 339 -7.50 20.50 -17.74
CA SER A 339 -7.09 20.64 -19.14
C SER A 339 -6.42 19.34 -19.62
N ASN A 340 -6.93 18.78 -20.71
CA ASN A 340 -6.38 17.58 -21.33
C ASN A 340 -5.23 17.93 -22.28
N TYR A 341 -4.31 16.98 -22.50
CA TYR A 341 -3.22 17.09 -23.48
C TYR A 341 -2.28 18.31 -23.30
N LYS A 342 -2.31 18.93 -22.12
CA LYS A 342 -1.58 20.16 -21.80
C LYS A 342 -0.06 19.98 -21.94
N ALA A 343 0.55 20.57 -22.98
CA ALA A 343 1.97 20.32 -23.31
C ALA A 343 2.97 20.68 -22.19
N ASN A 344 2.66 21.68 -21.35
CA ASN A 344 3.52 22.06 -20.21
C ASN A 344 3.24 21.23 -18.95
N TYR A 345 2.43 20.17 -19.02
CA TYR A 345 2.19 19.24 -17.93
C TYR A 345 2.77 17.86 -18.26
N LEU A 346 3.98 17.63 -17.75
CA LEU A 346 4.81 16.45 -18.02
C LEU A 346 4.52 15.40 -16.94
N SER A 347 3.44 14.63 -17.11
CA SER A 347 2.95 13.69 -16.11
C SER A 347 2.19 12.53 -16.75
N GLN A 348 2.20 11.37 -16.09
CA GLN A 348 1.34 10.24 -16.41
C GLN A 348 -0.17 10.58 -16.37
N MET A 349 -0.54 11.63 -15.65
CA MET A 349 -1.91 12.15 -15.61
C MET A 349 -2.32 12.89 -16.88
N ASN A 350 -1.39 13.23 -17.76
CA ASN A 350 -1.69 13.82 -19.05
C ASN A 350 -1.87 12.71 -20.10
N TYR A 351 -2.98 12.76 -20.85
CA TYR A 351 -3.32 11.80 -21.90
C TYR A 351 -2.28 11.68 -23.02
N GLU A 352 -1.38 12.66 -23.21
CA GLU A 352 -0.22 12.50 -24.09
C GLU A 352 0.71 11.34 -23.68
N TYR A 353 0.74 11.03 -22.39
CA TYR A 353 1.66 10.08 -21.78
C TYR A 353 0.97 8.84 -21.23
N GLN A 354 -0.34 8.88 -20.93
CA GLN A 354 -1.05 7.76 -20.27
C GLN A 354 -0.76 6.37 -20.90
N MET A 355 -0.72 6.28 -22.23
CA MET A 355 -0.49 5.00 -22.95
C MET A 355 0.97 4.77 -23.40
N TYR A 356 1.84 5.76 -23.24
CA TYR A 356 3.19 5.78 -23.81
C TYR A 356 4.30 5.95 -22.77
N GLY A 357 3.97 6.43 -21.58
CA GLY A 357 4.94 6.94 -20.60
C GLY A 357 5.67 8.19 -21.08
N LEU A 358 6.47 8.76 -20.18
CA LEU A 358 7.40 9.84 -20.45
C LEU A 358 8.68 9.30 -21.10
N ARG A 359 9.41 10.21 -21.76
CA ARG A 359 10.83 10.02 -22.08
C ARG A 359 11.64 10.76 -21.02
N ILE A 360 12.47 10.06 -20.24
CA ILE A 360 13.34 10.66 -19.22
C ILE A 360 14.76 10.17 -19.48
N ASP A 361 15.73 11.09 -19.58
CA ASP A 361 17.14 10.78 -19.87
C ASP A 361 17.34 9.93 -21.14
N GLY A 362 16.49 10.18 -22.15
CA GLY A 362 16.48 9.43 -23.40
C GLY A 362 15.88 8.02 -23.31
N VAL A 363 15.41 7.59 -22.13
CA VAL A 363 14.69 6.33 -21.92
C VAL A 363 13.20 6.56 -22.14
N ASP A 364 12.59 5.81 -23.06
CA ASP A 364 11.15 5.85 -23.33
C ASP A 364 10.35 4.97 -22.36
N ASN A 365 9.03 5.21 -22.32
CA ASN A 365 8.06 4.40 -21.58
C ASN A 365 8.27 4.42 -20.05
N VAL A 366 8.80 5.51 -19.53
CA VAL A 366 8.97 5.74 -18.09
C VAL A 366 7.64 6.23 -17.52
N LEU A 367 7.11 5.52 -16.53
CA LEU A 367 5.91 5.97 -15.81
C LEU A 367 6.33 6.88 -14.66
N ASP A 368 5.82 8.09 -14.64
CA ASP A 368 6.11 9.05 -13.57
C ASP A 368 5.03 10.12 -13.49
N TYR A 369 4.73 10.60 -12.29
CA TYR A 369 4.02 11.88 -12.17
C TYR A 369 4.99 13.05 -12.31
N SER A 370 4.46 14.26 -12.48
CA SER A 370 5.33 15.40 -12.69
C SER A 370 6.23 15.66 -11.49
N ARG A 371 7.54 15.67 -11.75
CA ARG A 371 8.59 16.12 -10.81
C ARG A 371 8.89 17.62 -10.93
N VAL A 372 8.23 18.29 -11.86
CA VAL A 372 8.58 19.65 -12.27
C VAL A 372 7.38 20.56 -12.24
N ARG A 373 7.62 21.85 -12.04
CA ARG A 373 6.64 22.92 -12.22
C ARG A 373 7.04 23.71 -13.45
N VAL A 374 6.14 23.79 -14.40
CA VAL A 374 6.36 24.50 -15.66
C VAL A 374 5.43 25.71 -15.70
N ALA A 375 5.96 26.86 -16.12
CA ALA A 375 5.20 28.08 -16.25
C ALA A 375 4.07 27.96 -17.27
N SER A 376 3.11 28.88 -17.18
CA SER A 376 2.05 28.98 -18.18
C SER A 376 2.64 29.26 -19.56
N ILE A 377 2.07 28.67 -20.60
CA ILE A 377 2.46 28.87 -21.99
C ILE A 377 1.25 29.33 -22.80
N SER A 378 1.46 30.26 -23.73
CA SER A 378 0.43 30.70 -24.67
C SER A 378 0.66 30.07 -26.02
N GLU A 379 -0.38 29.48 -26.58
CA GLU A 379 -0.36 28.89 -27.91
C GLU A 379 -0.19 29.93 -29.01
N ALA A 380 -0.56 31.19 -28.76
CA ALA A 380 -0.46 32.27 -29.74
C ALA A 380 0.99 32.75 -29.96
N ALA A 381 1.90 32.38 -29.07
CA ALA A 381 3.26 32.92 -29.03
C ALA A 381 4.30 31.88 -28.57
N VAL A 382 4.24 30.66 -29.10
CA VAL A 382 5.18 29.58 -28.84
C VAL A 382 6.57 29.94 -29.34
N ASN A 383 7.61 29.71 -28.53
CA ASN A 383 9.01 29.95 -28.89
C ASN A 383 9.85 28.69 -28.66
N GLU A 384 10.46 28.17 -29.71
CA GLU A 384 11.21 26.90 -29.66
C GLU A 384 12.59 27.05 -29.01
N VAL A 385 13.20 28.24 -29.08
CA VAL A 385 14.50 28.49 -28.45
C VAL A 385 14.37 28.48 -26.93
N SER A 386 13.36 29.15 -26.37
CA SER A 386 13.14 29.15 -24.92
C SER A 386 12.39 27.92 -24.41
N ALA A 387 11.69 27.19 -25.29
CA ALA A 387 10.87 26.04 -24.93
C ALA A 387 9.91 26.37 -23.76
N PHE A 388 9.91 25.55 -22.71
CA PHE A 388 9.19 25.81 -21.48
C PHE A 388 10.03 26.52 -20.44
N ALA A 389 9.42 27.41 -19.66
CA ALA A 389 10.07 28.07 -18.54
C ALA A 389 9.80 27.33 -17.21
N PRO A 390 10.81 27.07 -16.38
CA PRO A 390 10.63 26.40 -15.09
C PRO A 390 10.10 27.37 -14.02
N ILE A 391 9.35 26.82 -13.06
CA ILE A 391 8.97 27.52 -11.83
C ILE A 391 9.67 26.86 -10.64
N ALA A 392 10.29 27.66 -9.78
CA ALA A 392 10.96 27.16 -8.58
C ALA A 392 10.07 26.18 -7.77
N PRO A 393 10.62 25.06 -7.27
CA PRO A 393 12.05 24.74 -7.22
C PRO A 393 12.64 24.16 -8.52
N THR A 394 11.84 23.95 -9.56
CA THR A 394 12.31 23.45 -10.85
C THR A 394 13.31 24.42 -11.48
N THR A 395 14.33 23.85 -12.11
CA THR A 395 15.38 24.52 -12.85
C THR A 395 15.37 24.08 -14.31
N GLU A 396 16.10 24.79 -15.17
CA GLU A 396 16.33 24.38 -16.57
C GLU A 396 17.00 23.00 -16.66
N ALA A 397 17.86 22.66 -15.71
CA ALA A 397 18.51 21.35 -15.67
C ALA A 397 17.48 20.24 -15.47
N ASP A 398 16.48 20.45 -14.61
CA ASP A 398 15.40 19.47 -14.39
C ASP A 398 14.56 19.25 -15.66
N LEU A 399 14.25 20.34 -16.39
CA LEU A 399 13.53 20.25 -17.67
C LEU A 399 14.35 19.56 -18.77
N ALA A 400 15.67 19.66 -18.73
CA ALA A 400 16.56 19.05 -19.71
C ALA A 400 16.57 17.51 -19.66
N HIS A 401 16.04 16.92 -18.59
CA HIS A 401 15.92 15.47 -18.47
C HIS A 401 14.66 14.91 -19.17
N ILE A 402 13.65 15.74 -19.46
CA ILE A 402 12.30 15.26 -19.80
C ILE A 402 11.98 15.54 -21.27
N GLY A 403 11.59 14.52 -22.03
CA GLY A 403 11.08 14.65 -23.38
C GLY A 403 9.62 15.11 -23.43
N VAL A 404 9.23 15.79 -24.51
CA VAL A 404 7.89 16.37 -24.66
C VAL A 404 7.12 15.68 -25.78
N ARG A 405 5.85 15.36 -25.54
CA ARG A 405 4.90 14.83 -26.53
C ARG A 405 3.85 15.89 -26.80
N ILE A 406 3.58 16.16 -28.07
CA ILE A 406 2.56 17.12 -28.51
C ILE A 406 1.87 16.55 -29.74
N ASN A 407 0.54 16.55 -29.74
CA ASN A 407 -0.29 16.05 -30.84
C ASN A 407 0.03 14.56 -31.13
N GLY A 408 0.29 13.77 -30.07
CA GLY A 408 0.58 12.33 -30.15
C GLY A 408 2.00 11.99 -30.63
N VAL A 409 2.86 12.98 -30.83
CA VAL A 409 4.21 12.82 -31.38
C VAL A 409 5.26 13.26 -30.37
N GLN A 410 6.27 12.40 -30.16
CA GLN A 410 7.46 12.75 -29.39
C GLN A 410 8.28 13.79 -30.17
N ARG A 411 8.50 14.96 -29.57
CA ARG A 411 9.27 16.04 -30.19
C ARG A 411 10.77 15.83 -30.04
N ALA A 412 11.51 16.39 -30.99
CA ALA A 412 12.97 16.43 -30.94
C ALA A 412 13.40 17.47 -29.89
N GLY A 413 14.24 17.05 -28.95
CA GLY A 413 14.65 17.88 -27.81
C GLY A 413 14.01 17.41 -26.50
N THR A 414 13.98 18.33 -25.54
CA THR A 414 13.52 18.10 -24.16
C THR A 414 12.60 19.25 -23.76
N ALA A 415 12.08 19.25 -22.54
CA ALA A 415 11.26 20.36 -22.04
C ALA A 415 12.08 21.66 -21.87
N SER A 416 13.42 21.56 -21.86
CA SER A 416 14.34 22.70 -21.87
C SER A 416 14.55 23.28 -23.27
N ALA A 417 15.29 24.38 -23.33
CA ALA A 417 15.59 25.15 -24.55
C ALA A 417 15.86 24.33 -25.82
N ASN A 418 15.46 24.87 -26.98
CA ASN A 418 15.58 24.26 -28.32
C ASN A 418 14.67 23.04 -28.53
N LEU A 419 13.40 23.16 -28.13
CA LEU A 419 12.36 22.17 -28.37
C LEU A 419 11.63 22.46 -29.69
N ASP A 420 11.67 21.52 -30.64
CA ASP A 420 10.93 21.63 -31.91
C ASP A 420 9.43 21.33 -31.69
N PHE A 421 8.68 22.34 -31.26
CA PHE A 421 7.27 22.24 -30.91
C PHE A 421 6.43 21.74 -32.09
N ASN A 422 6.68 22.26 -33.30
CA ASN A 422 5.87 21.90 -34.47
C ASN A 422 6.39 20.70 -35.25
N GLY A 423 7.61 20.23 -34.97
CA GLY A 423 8.20 19.03 -35.55
C GLY A 423 8.66 19.21 -37.00
N ASN A 424 8.97 20.44 -37.42
CA ASN A 424 9.40 20.73 -38.79
C ASN A 424 10.90 20.44 -39.01
N GLY A 425 11.64 20.08 -37.97
CA GLY A 425 13.07 19.76 -37.99
C GLY A 425 13.99 20.98 -37.85
N THR A 426 13.46 22.18 -37.59
CA THR A 426 14.23 23.42 -37.45
C THR A 426 13.75 24.24 -36.26
N ILE A 427 14.68 24.65 -35.38
CA ILE A 427 14.36 25.49 -34.23
C ILE A 427 14.10 26.95 -34.65
N GLN A 428 12.92 27.45 -34.32
CA GLN A 428 12.45 28.79 -34.66
C GLN A 428 12.66 29.77 -33.50
N ALA A 429 13.47 30.80 -33.76
CA ALA A 429 13.72 31.88 -32.79
C ALA A 429 12.56 32.89 -32.68
N ALA A 430 11.75 33.03 -33.73
CA ALA A 430 10.58 33.89 -33.71
C ALA A 430 9.36 33.14 -33.17
N SER A 431 8.56 33.81 -32.32
CA SER A 431 7.34 33.21 -31.81
C SER A 431 6.29 33.02 -32.89
N TYR A 432 5.50 31.95 -32.77
CA TYR A 432 4.43 31.63 -33.70
C TYR A 432 3.25 30.96 -32.98
N ALA A 433 2.10 30.89 -33.67
CA ALA A 433 0.89 30.28 -33.15
C ALA A 433 0.90 28.76 -33.40
N TYR A 434 0.65 27.93 -32.37
CA TYR A 434 0.62 26.47 -32.49
C TYR A 434 -0.23 25.82 -31.39
N SER A 435 -1.05 24.84 -31.78
CA SER A 435 -1.91 24.08 -30.85
C SER A 435 -1.08 23.09 -30.04
N LEU A 436 -1.16 23.21 -28.72
CA LEU A 436 -0.40 22.46 -27.74
C LEU A 436 -1.27 21.47 -26.93
N ASN A 437 -2.58 21.41 -27.17
CA ASN A 437 -3.55 20.63 -26.37
C ASN A 437 -4.56 19.80 -27.20
N HIS A 438 -4.29 19.53 -28.49
CA HIS A 438 -5.13 18.76 -29.44
C HIS A 438 -6.49 19.37 -29.83
N ASP A 439 -6.81 20.60 -29.46
CA ASP A 439 -8.13 21.17 -29.80
C ASP A 439 -8.18 21.88 -31.17
N ALA A 440 -7.03 21.98 -31.84
CA ALA A 440 -6.82 22.68 -33.11
C ALA A 440 -7.01 24.22 -33.07
N ASP A 441 -7.16 24.81 -31.88
CA ASP A 441 -7.02 26.24 -31.64
C ASP A 441 -5.55 26.60 -31.36
N THR A 442 -5.24 27.90 -31.41
CA THR A 442 -3.92 28.45 -31.10
C THR A 442 -4.01 29.69 -30.20
N THR A 443 -5.12 29.89 -29.49
CA THR A 443 -5.34 31.09 -28.68
C THR A 443 -5.29 30.82 -27.18
N ASP A 444 -5.18 29.56 -26.77
CA ASP A 444 -5.20 29.20 -25.37
C ASP A 444 -3.99 29.69 -24.59
N ILE A 445 -4.24 29.89 -23.30
CA ILE A 445 -3.20 30.05 -22.29
C ILE A 445 -3.30 28.84 -21.39
N LEU A 446 -2.35 27.92 -21.55
CA LEU A 446 -2.23 26.75 -20.69
C LEU A 446 -1.65 27.21 -19.35
N PRO A 447 -2.37 27.06 -18.22
CA PRO A 447 -1.89 27.52 -16.92
C PRO A 447 -0.58 26.84 -16.50
N ALA A 448 0.10 27.39 -15.49
CA ALA A 448 1.27 26.71 -14.91
C ALA A 448 0.92 25.29 -14.43
N SER A 449 1.84 24.35 -14.58
CA SER A 449 1.68 22.99 -14.07
C SER A 449 2.20 22.84 -12.64
N GLN A 450 1.86 21.71 -12.01
CA GLN A 450 2.23 21.39 -10.64
C GLN A 450 3.28 20.28 -10.57
N HIS A 451 4.00 20.24 -9.46
CA HIS A 451 4.79 19.08 -9.08
C HIS A 451 3.87 18.08 -8.36
N ASP A 452 3.43 17.05 -9.08
CA ASP A 452 2.38 16.13 -8.64
C ASP A 452 2.76 15.35 -7.38
N TRP A 453 3.98 14.83 -7.29
CA TRP A 453 4.41 14.04 -6.13
C TRP A 453 4.34 14.79 -4.80
N LEU A 454 4.40 16.13 -4.82
CA LEU A 454 4.27 16.98 -3.63
C LEU A 454 2.82 17.42 -3.38
N ALA A 455 1.88 17.07 -4.26
CA ALA A 455 0.49 17.48 -4.24
C ALA A 455 -0.48 16.31 -3.96
N LEU A 456 0.04 15.12 -3.66
CA LEU A 456 -0.78 13.93 -3.42
C LEU A 456 -1.67 14.09 -2.19
N VAL A 457 -2.88 13.55 -2.29
CA VAL A 457 -3.88 13.46 -1.21
C VAL A 457 -4.08 12.00 -0.84
N TYR A 458 -3.63 11.63 0.36
CA TYR A 458 -3.61 10.22 0.80
C TYR A 458 -4.93 9.73 1.45
N ASP A 459 -5.88 10.62 1.71
CA ASP A 459 -7.07 10.29 2.51
C ASP A 459 -8.21 9.59 1.75
N GLY A 460 -8.03 9.30 0.46
CA GLY A 460 -9.04 8.61 -0.35
C GLY A 460 -10.42 9.29 -0.34
N ALA A 461 -10.44 10.63 -0.30
CA ALA A 461 -11.64 11.45 -0.09
C ALA A 461 -12.25 11.28 1.32
N GLY A 462 -11.39 11.18 2.32
CA GLY A 462 -11.74 10.99 3.74
C GLY A 462 -12.22 9.58 4.08
N GLN A 463 -11.94 8.59 3.23
CA GLN A 463 -12.29 7.18 3.50
C GLN A 463 -11.08 6.32 3.88
N ILE A 464 -9.88 6.79 3.58
CA ILE A 464 -8.62 6.12 3.93
C ILE A 464 -7.97 6.88 5.07
N GLY A 465 -7.69 6.12 6.12
CA GLY A 465 -7.16 6.63 7.38
C GLY A 465 -8.15 7.52 8.12
N ASP A 466 -7.79 7.85 9.35
CA ASP A 466 -8.30 9.06 10.00
C ASP A 466 -7.19 9.80 10.79
N GLY A 467 -5.92 9.39 10.65
CA GLY A 467 -4.79 9.92 11.41
C GLY A 467 -4.82 9.61 12.91
N TRP A 468 -5.86 8.93 13.42
CA TRP A 468 -6.11 8.69 14.86
C TRP A 468 -6.55 7.24 15.15
N LEU A 469 -6.49 6.33 14.16
CA LEU A 469 -6.97 4.94 14.23
C LEU A 469 -6.13 4.11 15.22
N GLY A 470 -6.43 4.28 16.50
CA GLY A 470 -5.71 3.71 17.63
C GLY A 470 -6.22 4.28 18.95
N THR A 471 -6.75 5.51 18.92
CA THR A 471 -7.66 5.99 19.95
C THR A 471 -8.93 5.16 19.96
N SER A 472 -9.39 4.83 21.17
CA SER A 472 -10.81 4.52 21.34
C SER A 472 -11.62 5.61 20.64
N GLN A 473 -12.39 5.22 19.61
CA GLN A 473 -13.67 5.85 19.26
C GLN A 473 -14.60 5.79 20.49
N GLY A 474 -14.21 6.50 21.54
CA GLY A 474 -15.01 6.85 22.68
C GLY A 474 -15.71 8.14 22.32
N LEU A 475 -17.03 8.04 22.19
CA LEU A 475 -18.00 9.13 22.30
C LEU A 475 -18.36 9.93 21.03
N SER A 476 -18.65 9.28 19.90
CA SER A 476 -19.79 9.72 19.06
C SER A 476 -20.37 8.67 18.08
N ARG A 477 -20.56 7.42 18.50
CA ARG A 477 -21.66 6.60 17.94
C ARG A 477 -22.05 5.48 18.91
N GLN A 478 -23.19 5.65 19.58
CA GLN A 478 -23.86 4.55 20.27
C GLN A 478 -24.09 3.40 19.29
N GLN A 479 -23.54 2.22 19.56
CA GLN A 479 -24.32 0.98 19.64
C GLN A 479 -23.70 0.03 20.69
N PRO A 480 -24.51 -0.73 21.45
CA PRO A 480 -24.09 -1.34 22.71
C PRO A 480 -23.74 -2.82 22.57
N PHE A 481 -22.63 -3.30 23.13
CA PHE A 481 -22.53 -4.68 23.61
C PHE A 481 -21.54 -4.80 24.79
N PHE A 482 -22.09 -5.07 25.99
CA PHE A 482 -21.40 -5.64 27.16
C PHE A 482 -21.19 -7.17 26.91
N VAL A 483 -20.24 -7.91 27.52
CA VAL A 483 -20.17 -8.37 28.93
C VAL A 483 -18.75 -8.91 29.27
N VAL A 484 -18.31 -8.80 30.54
CA VAL A 484 -17.06 -9.34 31.17
C VAL A 484 -17.39 -10.52 32.10
N PRO A 485 -16.51 -11.53 32.31
CA PRO A 485 -15.84 -11.82 33.62
C PRO A 485 -14.44 -12.50 33.47
N GLU A 486 -13.63 -12.92 34.48
CA GLU A 486 -13.10 -12.41 35.77
C GLU A 486 -11.94 -13.40 36.21
N LYS A 487 -10.80 -12.87 36.70
CA LYS A 487 -9.60 -13.38 37.48
C LYS A 487 -9.24 -14.89 37.66
N THR A 488 -7.92 -15.23 37.68
CA THR A 488 -7.11 -15.68 38.87
C THR A 488 -5.60 -15.94 38.59
N GLU A 489 -4.76 -15.59 39.57
CA GLU A 489 -3.29 -15.79 39.80
C GLU A 489 -2.91 -17.27 40.12
N SER A 490 -1.66 -17.77 40.28
CA SER A 490 -0.22 -17.48 40.06
C SER A 490 0.54 -18.77 40.46
N CYS A 491 1.78 -19.03 39.99
CA CYS A 491 2.95 -19.33 40.86
C CYS A 491 4.23 -19.74 40.09
N LEU A 492 5.32 -19.11 40.53
CA LEU A 492 6.76 -19.22 40.24
C LEU A 492 7.41 -20.57 40.68
N THR A 493 8.71 -20.91 40.53
CA THR A 493 10.03 -20.21 40.33
C THR A 493 11.05 -21.30 39.86
N ALA A 494 12.12 -21.09 39.07
CA ALA A 494 13.28 -20.17 39.00
C ALA A 494 14.66 -20.83 39.28
N GLU A 495 14.73 -22.07 39.78
CA GLU A 495 16.04 -22.73 39.99
C GLU A 495 16.56 -23.54 38.79
N MET A 496 15.74 -23.77 37.75
CA MET A 496 16.08 -24.73 36.68
C MET A 496 16.75 -24.15 35.42
N ALA A 497 16.78 -22.82 35.24
CA ALA A 497 17.26 -22.21 33.98
C ALA A 497 18.68 -21.60 34.05
N ARG A 498 19.40 -21.73 35.17
CA ARG A 498 20.76 -21.20 35.32
C ARG A 498 21.80 -22.07 34.60
N ALA A 499 21.85 -21.98 33.27
CA ALA A 499 23.02 -22.31 32.46
C ALA A 499 23.03 -21.61 31.09
N ARG A 500 22.86 -20.28 31.06
CA ARG A 500 23.66 -19.32 30.27
C ARG A 500 23.17 -17.89 30.44
#